data_AF-A0A1Y2FEW9-F1
#
_entry.id   AF-A0A1Y2FEW9-F1
#
_cell.length_a   1.000
_cell.length_b   1.000
_cell.length_c   1.000
_cell.angle_alpha   90.00
_cell.angle_beta   90.00
_cell.angle_gamma   90.00
#
_symmetry.space_group_name_H-M   'P 1'
#
loop_
_entity.id
_entity.type
_entity.pdbx_description
1 polymer ?
#
loop_
_entity_poly.entity_id
_entity_poly.type
_entity_poly.pdbx_seq_one_letter_code
_entity_poly.pdbx_strand_id
1 'polypeptide(L)'
;MLNMAVVPLPPIPSLRVQESLTEELWQSTRRIWVASTGTLLKVSDDVFFGSAQLAVTTKCLFDVFKHCCNESDYVALQSATLKINIFRLCHRLLSSSACLTFEFVLDASSFLYRQQSILVVARQWLVANETLAVSSARDWLESLKQGDHNVLLSFTKRSIFRCLERLIISPEVARCFQSAGWASLQQYIGYDRSNTAQADELKHCIDFYCGTIDQQQTPKSGRTEIDPDTLTEASDVVRKARLRYPNISVRELSNLIDAGDLVRLPLHNADRSGLEYVRHFLQTELDTDSPLRLRRQTSSEPSHLLANKYLKAKILSLAFDPDDDELDDTYESSTVTMVQSEFKALSEMDALLFPVWKISPDLFKRTSRRTKERLELQERVDVDPELLEGWAVMLQRDRTRLSRLTDAFAFDGTQPVVASTKFSAAKDSTSSETPPPRSRHESDLSTNVRPRGGGTSQRSSRKAKTQR
;
A
#
# COMPACT_ATOMS: atom_id res chain seq x y z
N MET A 1 3.93 -32.60 29.61
CA MET A 1 3.76 -31.50 28.64
C MET A 1 3.15 -30.34 29.42
N LEU A 2 3.90 -29.27 29.65
CA LEU A 2 3.33 -28.07 30.27
C LEU A 2 2.39 -27.45 29.24
N ASN A 3 1.10 -27.33 29.57
CA ASN A 3 0.17 -26.55 28.77
C ASN A 3 0.73 -25.11 28.73
N MET A 4 1.36 -24.75 27.61
CA MET A 4 1.79 -23.38 27.38
C MET A 4 0.53 -22.56 27.17
N ALA A 5 -0.06 -22.09 28.27
CA ALA A 5 -1.18 -21.19 28.22
C ALA A 5 -0.77 -19.96 27.41
N VAL A 6 -1.56 -19.66 26.38
CA VAL A 6 -1.39 -18.46 25.58
C VAL A 6 -1.51 -17.27 26.53
N VAL A 7 -0.43 -16.50 26.67
CA VAL A 7 -0.45 -15.29 27.51
C VAL A 7 -1.32 -14.26 26.78
N PRO A 8 -2.42 -13.80 27.39
CA PRO A 8 -3.29 -12.82 26.76
C PRO A 8 -2.53 -11.50 26.56
N LEU A 9 -2.80 -10.82 25.45
CA LEU A 9 -2.25 -9.50 25.20
C LEU A 9 -2.76 -8.53 26.28
N PRO A 10 -1.89 -7.73 26.92
CA PRO A 10 -2.38 -6.76 27.90
C PRO A 10 -3.25 -5.71 27.19
N PRO A 11 -4.40 -5.35 27.77
CA PRO A 11 -5.31 -4.37 27.18
C PRO A 11 -4.65 -2.98 27.16
N ILE A 12 -5.11 -2.12 26.24
CA ILE A 12 -4.67 -0.72 26.28
C ILE A 12 -5.24 -0.05 27.54
N PRO A 13 -4.42 0.67 28.31
CA PRO A 13 -4.92 1.56 29.35
C PRO A 13 -5.91 2.60 28.78
N SER A 14 -6.90 3.00 29.57
CA SER A 14 -7.84 4.06 29.18
C SER A 14 -7.12 5.40 28.96
N LEU A 15 -7.73 6.32 28.20
CA LEU A 15 -7.17 7.66 27.92
C LEU A 15 -6.71 8.39 29.19
N ARG A 16 -7.50 8.34 30.27
CA ARG A 16 -7.14 8.96 31.57
C ARG A 16 -5.87 8.36 32.17
N VAL A 17 -5.67 7.05 31.98
CA VAL A 17 -4.46 6.37 32.46
C VAL A 17 -3.29 6.72 31.53
N GLN A 18 -3.50 6.77 30.21
CA GLN A 18 -2.48 7.18 29.24
C GLN A 18 -1.92 8.58 29.56
N GLU A 19 -2.77 9.54 29.90
CA GLU A 19 -2.37 10.91 30.29
C GLU A 19 -1.53 10.95 31.59
N SER A 20 -1.69 9.95 32.47
CA SER A 20 -0.96 9.85 33.74
C SER A 20 0.34 9.05 33.66
N LEU A 21 0.58 8.33 32.56
CA LEU A 21 1.74 7.47 32.41
C LEU A 21 2.97 8.27 32.02
N THR A 22 4.09 7.99 32.68
CA THR A 22 5.39 8.51 32.26
C THR A 22 5.84 7.84 30.96
N GLU A 23 6.68 8.51 30.18
CA GLU A 23 7.25 7.99 28.93
C GLU A 23 7.95 6.63 29.15
N GLU A 24 8.62 6.44 30.29
CA GLU A 24 9.27 5.17 30.64
C GLU A 24 8.28 4.00 30.80
N LEU A 25 7.12 4.26 31.41
CA LEU A 25 6.05 3.27 31.54
C LEU A 25 5.40 2.99 30.17
N TRP A 26 5.31 4.01 29.31
CA TRP A 26 4.81 3.83 27.95
C TRP A 26 5.71 2.94 27.11
N GLN A 27 7.02 3.17 27.16
CA GLN A 27 8.01 2.32 26.51
C GLN A 27 8.01 0.90 27.07
N SER A 28 7.85 0.74 28.38
CA SER A 28 7.74 -0.58 29.01
C SER A 28 6.51 -1.34 28.52
N THR A 29 5.36 -0.66 28.42
CA THR A 29 4.11 -1.23 27.89
C THR A 29 4.26 -1.66 26.44
N ARG A 30 4.87 -0.82 25.59
CA ARG A 30 5.17 -1.15 24.18
C ARG A 30 6.08 -2.37 24.05
N ARG A 31 7.14 -2.47 24.89
CA ARG A 31 8.02 -3.64 24.91
C ARG A 31 7.26 -4.91 25.28
N ILE A 32 6.33 -4.83 26.23
CA ILE A 32 5.47 -5.96 26.59
C ILE A 32 4.57 -6.35 25.41
N TRP A 33 3.97 -5.40 24.68
CA TRP A 33 3.18 -5.70 23.48
C TRP A 33 4.03 -6.34 22.37
N VAL A 34 5.23 -5.82 22.11
CA VAL A 34 6.15 -6.41 21.12
C VAL A 34 6.54 -7.83 21.51
N ALA A 35 6.87 -8.07 22.78
CA ALA A 35 7.20 -9.40 23.29
C ALA A 35 6.00 -10.35 23.21
N SER A 36 4.81 -9.90 23.60
CA SER A 36 3.58 -10.70 23.61
C SER A 36 3.10 -11.04 22.20
N THR A 37 3.14 -10.09 21.28
CA THR A 37 2.83 -10.37 19.86
C THR A 37 3.87 -11.30 19.23
N GLY A 38 5.14 -11.15 19.60
CA GLY A 38 6.21 -12.04 19.17
C GLY A 38 6.09 -13.47 19.71
N THR A 39 5.62 -13.66 20.95
CA THR A 39 5.37 -14.99 21.50
C THR A 39 4.15 -15.63 20.85
N LEU A 40 3.06 -14.88 20.65
CA LEU A 40 1.87 -15.36 19.94
C LEU A 40 2.19 -15.88 18.53
N LEU A 41 3.06 -15.18 17.79
CA LEU A 41 3.51 -15.62 16.47
C LEU A 41 4.32 -16.93 16.49
N LYS A 42 4.93 -17.30 17.62
CA LYS A 42 5.72 -18.55 17.76
C LYS A 42 4.89 -19.76 18.18
N VAL A 43 3.69 -19.54 18.73
CA VAL A 43 2.76 -20.62 19.09
C VAL A 43 2.28 -21.32 17.81
N SER A 44 2.05 -22.64 17.83
CA SER A 44 1.49 -23.37 16.68
C SER A 44 0.04 -22.98 16.39
N ASP A 45 -0.44 -23.20 15.16
CA ASP A 45 -1.81 -22.84 14.75
C ASP A 45 -2.86 -23.56 15.60
N ASP A 46 -2.67 -24.85 15.89
CA ASP A 46 -3.62 -25.62 16.71
C ASP A 46 -3.81 -25.03 18.12
N VAL A 47 -2.72 -24.58 18.73
CA VAL A 47 -2.76 -23.98 20.08
C VAL A 47 -3.28 -22.55 20.03
N PHE A 48 -2.93 -21.80 18.98
CA PHE A 48 -3.37 -20.43 18.80
C PHE A 48 -4.90 -20.37 18.59
N PHE A 49 -5.44 -21.18 17.69
CA PHE A 49 -6.88 -21.22 17.39
C PHE A 49 -7.69 -22.04 18.40
N GLY A 50 -7.09 -23.05 19.04
CA GLY A 50 -7.73 -23.82 20.11
C GLY A 50 -7.86 -23.08 21.45
N SER A 51 -7.25 -21.90 21.58
CA SER A 51 -7.33 -21.10 22.79
C SER A 51 -8.71 -20.45 22.95
N ALA A 52 -9.41 -20.73 24.06
CA ALA A 52 -10.65 -20.04 24.43
C ALA A 52 -10.49 -18.51 24.55
N GLN A 53 -9.25 -18.02 24.64
CA GLN A 53 -8.94 -16.59 24.71
C GLN A 53 -8.77 -15.93 23.34
N LEU A 54 -9.01 -16.63 22.23
CA LEU A 54 -8.83 -16.05 20.89
C LEU A 54 -9.66 -14.77 20.70
N ALA A 55 -10.93 -14.77 21.13
CA ALA A 55 -11.82 -13.61 21.03
C ALA A 55 -11.34 -12.40 21.86
N VAL A 56 -10.77 -12.65 23.04
CA VAL A 56 -10.18 -11.59 23.88
C VAL A 56 -8.90 -11.08 23.23
N THR A 57 -8.09 -11.99 22.69
CA THR A 57 -6.82 -11.68 22.03
C THR A 57 -7.04 -10.86 20.76
N THR A 58 -8.02 -11.20 19.94
CA THR A 58 -8.39 -10.41 18.74
C THR A 58 -8.85 -9.01 19.12
N LYS A 59 -9.70 -8.88 20.15
CA LYS A 59 -10.13 -7.56 20.64
C LYS A 59 -8.95 -6.73 21.15
N CYS A 60 -8.08 -7.30 21.99
CA CYS A 60 -6.92 -6.58 22.51
C CYS A 60 -5.90 -6.24 21.42
N LEU A 61 -5.65 -7.15 20.47
CA LEU A 61 -4.84 -6.87 19.27
C LEU A 61 -5.37 -5.67 18.54
N PHE A 62 -6.69 -5.61 18.41
CA PHE A 62 -7.37 -4.57 17.68
C PHE A 62 -7.32 -3.22 18.40
N ASP A 63 -7.52 -3.20 19.71
CA ASP A 63 -7.33 -1.99 20.51
C ASP A 63 -5.89 -1.49 20.32
N VAL A 64 -4.88 -2.36 20.56
CA VAL A 64 -3.44 -2.06 20.38
C VAL A 64 -3.18 -1.51 18.98
N PHE A 65 -3.80 -2.10 17.97
CA PHE A 65 -3.70 -1.67 16.59
C PHE A 65 -4.27 -0.27 16.37
N LYS A 66 -5.53 -0.01 16.74
CA LYS A 66 -6.19 1.30 16.65
C LYS A 66 -5.33 2.40 17.28
N HIS A 67 -4.75 2.10 18.44
CA HIS A 67 -3.87 3.03 19.12
C HIS A 67 -2.56 3.29 18.34
N CYS A 68 -1.90 2.25 17.82
CA CYS A 68 -0.71 2.40 16.96
C CYS A 68 -0.98 3.19 15.67
N CYS A 69 -2.25 3.30 15.24
CA CYS A 69 -2.66 4.09 14.07
C CYS A 69 -2.79 5.58 14.38
N ASN A 70 -3.21 5.91 15.60
CA ASN A 70 -3.48 7.28 16.00
C ASN A 70 -2.23 8.03 16.48
N GLU A 71 -1.15 7.30 16.82
CA GLU A 71 0.13 7.93 17.16
C GLU A 71 0.79 8.54 15.92
N SER A 72 1.16 9.82 16.01
CA SER A 72 1.90 10.53 14.97
C SER A 72 3.31 9.94 14.77
N ASP A 73 3.95 10.30 13.64
CA ASP A 73 5.21 9.73 13.15
C ASP A 73 6.41 9.77 14.11
N TYR A 74 6.31 10.47 15.25
CA TYR A 74 7.42 10.72 16.17
C TYR A 74 7.89 9.47 16.95
N VAL A 75 7.11 8.38 17.01
CA VAL A 75 7.48 7.13 17.75
C VAL A 75 7.77 5.95 16.81
N ALA A 76 8.39 6.22 15.66
CA ALA A 76 8.46 5.34 14.49
C ALA A 76 9.19 3.99 14.66
N LEU A 77 10.21 3.87 15.54
CA LEU A 77 11.09 2.69 15.47
C LEU A 77 10.55 1.45 16.21
N GLN A 78 10.10 1.62 17.47
CA GLN A 78 9.48 0.51 18.22
C GLN A 78 8.08 0.20 17.71
N SER A 79 7.39 1.19 17.14
CA SER A 79 6.11 0.98 16.46
C SER A 79 6.26 0.15 15.19
N ALA A 80 7.40 0.19 14.48
CA ALA A 80 7.60 -0.62 13.29
C ALA A 80 7.58 -2.13 13.57
N THR A 81 8.30 -2.60 14.60
CA THR A 81 8.31 -4.03 14.96
C THR A 81 6.94 -4.49 15.43
N LEU A 82 6.27 -3.68 16.25
CA LEU A 82 4.91 -3.97 16.70
C LEU A 82 3.93 -4.03 15.53
N LYS A 83 3.99 -3.07 14.60
CA LYS A 83 3.17 -3.04 13.36
C LYS A 83 3.40 -4.29 12.52
N ILE A 84 4.65 -4.74 12.33
CA ILE A 84 4.98 -5.97 11.61
C ILE A 84 4.41 -7.21 12.32
N ASN A 85 4.52 -7.27 13.65
CA ASN A 85 3.98 -8.41 14.40
C ASN A 85 2.44 -8.45 14.33
N ILE A 86 1.78 -7.30 14.51
CA ILE A 86 0.32 -7.21 14.41
C ILE A 86 -0.13 -7.57 13.00
N PHE A 87 0.55 -7.07 11.97
CA PHE A 87 0.29 -7.44 10.57
C PHE A 87 0.31 -8.97 10.39
N ARG A 88 1.36 -9.64 10.88
CA ARG A 88 1.50 -11.09 10.75
C ARG A 88 0.41 -11.84 11.53
N LEU A 89 0.03 -11.34 12.70
CA LEU A 89 -1.07 -11.90 13.49
C LEU A 89 -2.40 -11.72 12.77
N CYS A 90 -2.68 -10.54 12.20
CA CYS A 90 -3.88 -10.32 11.39
C CYS A 90 -3.92 -11.24 10.17
N HIS A 91 -2.81 -11.40 9.46
CA HIS A 91 -2.71 -12.33 8.34
C HIS A 91 -3.01 -13.78 8.79
N ARG A 92 -2.42 -14.20 9.91
CA ARG A 92 -2.64 -15.53 10.49
C ARG A 92 -4.10 -15.74 10.86
N LEU A 93 -4.72 -14.77 11.52
CA LEU A 93 -6.15 -14.79 11.88
C LEU A 93 -7.04 -14.87 10.63
N LEU A 94 -6.78 -14.03 9.63
CA LEU A 94 -7.54 -14.02 8.36
C LEU A 94 -7.42 -15.34 7.60
N SER A 95 -6.27 -16.02 7.70
CA SER A 95 -6.03 -17.30 7.03
C SER A 95 -6.84 -18.45 7.63
N SER A 96 -7.19 -18.39 8.93
CA SER A 96 -7.88 -19.48 9.60
C SER A 96 -9.40 -19.45 9.45
N SER A 97 -9.98 -18.39 8.89
CA SER A 97 -11.44 -18.13 8.79
C SER A 97 -12.21 -18.08 10.12
N ALA A 98 -11.67 -18.67 11.20
CA ALA A 98 -12.31 -18.82 12.49
C ALA A 98 -12.35 -17.49 13.26
N CYS A 99 -13.55 -17.15 13.76
CA CYS A 99 -13.79 -16.10 14.76
C CYS A 99 -13.49 -14.66 14.33
N LEU A 100 -13.50 -14.36 13.03
CA LEU A 100 -13.40 -12.99 12.57
C LEU A 100 -14.78 -12.34 12.41
N THR A 101 -14.92 -11.14 12.97
CA THR A 101 -16.07 -10.29 12.74
C THR A 101 -15.84 -9.46 11.48
N PHE A 102 -16.92 -9.05 10.81
CA PHE A 102 -16.82 -8.12 9.68
C PHE A 102 -16.16 -6.80 10.07
N GLU A 103 -16.40 -6.32 11.30
CA GLU A 103 -15.70 -5.16 11.87
C GLU A 103 -14.19 -5.34 11.85
N PHE A 104 -13.68 -6.52 12.27
CA PHE A 104 -12.25 -6.79 12.25
C PHE A 104 -11.66 -6.69 10.84
N VAL A 105 -12.37 -7.21 9.83
CA VAL A 105 -11.90 -7.18 8.44
C VAL A 105 -11.92 -5.75 7.89
N LEU A 106 -12.97 -4.99 8.18
CA LEU A 106 -13.07 -3.56 7.86
C LEU A 106 -11.89 -2.79 8.45
N ASP A 107 -11.68 -2.96 9.74
CA ASP A 107 -10.62 -2.30 10.48
C ASP A 107 -9.22 -2.68 9.99
N ALA A 108 -8.95 -3.97 9.82
CA ALA A 108 -7.68 -4.45 9.28
C ALA A 108 -7.42 -3.90 7.87
N SER A 109 -8.44 -3.85 7.01
CA SER A 109 -8.31 -3.32 5.65
C SER A 109 -8.06 -1.81 5.62
N SER A 110 -8.64 -1.05 6.55
CA SER A 110 -8.48 0.41 6.65
C SER A 110 -7.03 0.82 6.85
N PHE A 111 -6.30 0.05 7.66
CA PHE A 111 -4.95 0.36 8.05
C PHE A 111 -3.92 -0.28 7.12
N LEU A 112 -4.18 -1.50 6.69
CA LEU A 112 -3.28 -2.28 5.85
C LEU A 112 -3.52 -1.97 4.37
N TYR A 113 -4.22 -0.88 4.05
CA TYR A 113 -4.54 -0.46 2.69
C TYR A 113 -3.31 -0.31 1.78
N ARG A 114 -2.15 0.06 2.35
CA ARG A 114 -0.88 0.16 1.60
C ARG A 114 -0.27 -1.22 1.28
N GLN A 115 -0.69 -2.27 1.98
CA GLN A 115 -0.13 -3.61 1.88
C GLN A 115 -1.10 -4.52 1.11
N GLN A 116 -0.82 -4.75 -0.17
CA GLN A 116 -1.67 -5.55 -1.06
C GLN A 116 -1.97 -6.96 -0.54
N SER A 117 -1.06 -7.55 0.25
CA SER A 117 -1.21 -8.91 0.77
C SER A 117 -2.39 -9.07 1.73
N ILE A 118 -2.67 -8.11 2.64
CA ILE A 118 -3.89 -8.23 3.48
C ILE A 118 -5.14 -8.08 2.64
N LEU A 119 -5.16 -7.23 1.62
CA LEU A 119 -6.35 -7.10 0.77
C LEU A 119 -6.67 -8.43 0.07
N VAL A 120 -5.65 -9.19 -0.33
CA VAL A 120 -5.84 -10.54 -0.90
C VAL A 120 -6.42 -11.51 0.14
N VAL A 121 -5.90 -11.54 1.36
CA VAL A 121 -6.41 -12.47 2.39
C VAL A 121 -7.78 -12.04 2.90
N ALA A 122 -8.04 -10.74 3.07
CA ALA A 122 -9.35 -10.21 3.42
C ALA A 122 -10.39 -10.53 2.33
N ARG A 123 -10.00 -10.43 1.06
CA ARG A 123 -10.82 -10.86 -0.08
C ARG A 123 -11.12 -12.35 -0.01
N GLN A 124 -10.12 -13.19 0.22
CA GLN A 124 -10.31 -14.64 0.35
C GLN A 124 -11.22 -14.98 1.53
N TRP A 125 -11.06 -14.28 2.66
CA TRP A 125 -11.93 -14.44 3.83
C TRP A 125 -13.37 -14.06 3.52
N LEU A 126 -13.60 -12.92 2.87
CA LEU A 126 -14.94 -12.46 2.48
C LEU A 126 -15.63 -13.47 1.55
N VAL A 127 -14.89 -14.04 0.61
CA VAL A 127 -15.43 -15.08 -0.29
C VAL A 127 -15.73 -16.38 0.47
N ALA A 128 -14.86 -16.78 1.40
CA ALA A 128 -15.05 -17.98 2.19
C ALA A 128 -16.18 -17.86 3.24
N ASN A 129 -16.49 -16.64 3.70
CA ASN A 129 -17.45 -16.36 4.77
C ASN A 129 -18.55 -15.41 4.31
N GLU A 130 -19.01 -15.56 3.07
CA GLU A 130 -19.93 -14.61 2.43
C GLU A 130 -21.22 -14.39 3.22
N THR A 131 -21.81 -15.45 3.76
CA THR A 131 -23.05 -15.37 4.56
C THR A 131 -22.85 -14.56 5.85
N LEU A 132 -21.74 -14.80 6.56
CA LEU A 132 -21.37 -14.08 7.78
C LEU A 132 -21.04 -12.62 7.48
N ALA A 133 -20.30 -12.38 6.40
CA ALA A 133 -19.95 -11.04 5.96
C ALA A 133 -21.20 -10.22 5.61
N VAL A 134 -22.16 -10.81 4.91
CA VAL A 134 -23.43 -10.16 4.56
C VAL A 134 -24.29 -9.89 5.79
N SER A 135 -24.42 -10.85 6.72
CA SER A 135 -25.20 -10.62 7.96
C SER A 135 -24.56 -9.53 8.82
N SER A 136 -23.25 -9.58 9.05
CA SER A 136 -22.57 -8.59 9.87
C SER A 136 -22.50 -7.22 9.19
N ALA A 137 -22.40 -7.15 7.86
CA ALA A 137 -22.51 -5.89 7.12
C ALA A 137 -23.91 -5.28 7.28
N ARG A 138 -24.96 -6.10 7.25
CA ARG A 138 -26.33 -5.66 7.50
C ARG A 138 -26.50 -5.12 8.92
N ASP A 139 -26.04 -5.87 9.92
CA ASP A 139 -26.13 -5.45 11.33
C ASP A 139 -25.39 -4.12 11.54
N TRP A 140 -24.18 -3.99 10.96
CA TRP A 140 -23.41 -2.75 10.99
C TRP A 140 -24.15 -1.57 10.34
N LEU A 141 -24.76 -1.78 9.17
CA LEU A 141 -25.59 -0.79 8.49
C LEU A 141 -26.85 -0.41 9.31
N GLU A 142 -27.43 -1.36 10.04
CA GLU A 142 -28.55 -1.09 10.94
C GLU A 142 -28.12 -0.27 12.17
N SER A 143 -26.96 -0.56 12.75
CA SER A 143 -26.38 0.28 13.82
C SER A 143 -26.12 1.71 13.34
N LEU A 144 -25.67 1.88 12.09
CA LEU A 144 -25.53 3.21 11.48
C LEU A 144 -26.88 3.93 11.34
N LYS A 145 -27.95 3.24 10.94
CA LYS A 145 -29.31 3.80 10.84
C LYS A 145 -29.84 4.26 12.19
N GLN A 146 -29.54 3.52 13.24
CA GLN A 146 -29.95 3.84 14.61
C GLN A 146 -29.20 5.05 15.19
N GLY A 147 -28.20 5.56 14.47
CA GLY A 147 -27.41 6.71 14.91
C GLY A 147 -26.47 6.37 16.06
N ASP A 148 -26.02 5.12 16.16
CA ASP A 148 -25.04 4.75 17.19
C ASP A 148 -23.69 5.43 16.89
N HIS A 149 -23.49 6.59 17.52
CA HIS A 149 -22.32 7.42 17.35
C HIS A 149 -21.02 6.72 17.78
N ASN A 150 -21.08 5.65 18.59
CA ASN A 150 -19.89 4.93 19.03
C ASN A 150 -19.24 4.12 17.91
N VAL A 151 -20.06 3.51 17.04
CA VAL A 151 -19.57 2.81 15.83
C VAL A 151 -18.90 3.82 14.91
N LEU A 152 -19.49 5.02 14.81
CA LEU A 152 -19.06 6.12 13.95
C LEU A 152 -17.79 6.85 14.41
N LEU A 153 -17.59 7.03 15.72
CA LEU A 153 -16.38 7.66 16.27
C LEU A 153 -15.13 6.82 16.04
N SER A 154 -15.30 5.52 15.84
CA SER A 154 -14.19 4.59 15.70
C SER A 154 -13.57 4.55 14.30
N PHE A 155 -14.28 5.05 13.29
CA PHE A 155 -13.80 5.15 11.91
C PHE A 155 -13.77 6.60 11.45
N THR A 156 -12.64 7.05 10.92
CA THR A 156 -12.64 8.30 10.16
C THR A 156 -13.44 8.09 8.87
N LYS A 157 -14.24 9.08 8.44
CA LYS A 157 -15.02 9.01 7.19
C LYS A 157 -14.18 8.51 6.00
N ARG A 158 -12.92 8.97 5.93
CA ARG A 158 -11.93 8.59 4.91
C ARG A 158 -11.54 7.10 4.95
N SER A 159 -11.54 6.50 6.14
CA SER A 159 -11.27 5.06 6.30
C SER A 159 -12.45 4.22 5.83
N ILE A 160 -13.69 4.64 6.11
CA ILE A 160 -14.89 3.95 5.63
C ILE A 160 -14.90 3.89 4.09
N PHE A 161 -14.64 5.01 3.42
CA PHE A 161 -14.60 5.05 1.95
C PHE A 161 -13.55 4.12 1.35
N ARG A 162 -12.31 4.19 1.83
CA ARG A 162 -11.20 3.36 1.32
C ARG A 162 -11.41 1.88 1.61
N CYS A 163 -12.02 1.56 2.75
CA CYS A 163 -12.41 0.19 3.06
C CYS A 163 -13.49 -0.29 2.12
N LEU A 164 -14.57 0.47 1.93
CA LEU A 164 -15.69 0.05 1.09
C LEU A 164 -15.23 -0.12 -0.37
N GLU A 165 -14.50 0.83 -0.92
CA GLU A 165 -13.94 0.75 -2.30
C GLU A 165 -13.18 -0.56 -2.55
N ARG A 166 -12.51 -1.09 -1.53
CA ARG A 166 -11.68 -2.32 -1.63
C ARG A 166 -12.27 -3.56 -0.96
N LEU A 167 -13.40 -3.45 -0.27
CA LEU A 167 -14.15 -4.59 0.30
C LEU A 167 -15.39 -4.92 -0.55
N ILE A 168 -15.81 -4.02 -1.45
CA ILE A 168 -16.70 -4.30 -2.58
C ILE A 168 -15.94 -5.17 -3.59
N ILE A 169 -15.45 -6.31 -3.12
CA ILE A 169 -14.90 -7.36 -3.95
C ILE A 169 -15.82 -8.60 -3.90
N SER A 170 -16.62 -8.75 -2.84
CA SER A 170 -17.73 -9.71 -2.85
C SER A 170 -18.97 -9.06 -3.49
N PRO A 171 -19.50 -9.67 -4.57
CA PRO A 171 -20.82 -9.41 -5.13
C PRO A 171 -21.94 -9.23 -4.11
N GLU A 172 -22.04 -10.13 -3.14
CA GLU A 172 -23.17 -10.16 -2.21
C GLU A 172 -23.05 -9.08 -1.14
N VAL A 173 -21.82 -8.76 -0.72
CA VAL A 173 -21.58 -7.60 0.15
C VAL A 173 -21.97 -6.32 -0.59
N ALA A 174 -21.58 -6.16 -1.85
CA ALA A 174 -21.96 -5.02 -2.69
C ALA A 174 -23.49 -4.88 -2.81
N ARG A 175 -24.19 -5.99 -3.09
CA ARG A 175 -25.65 -6.03 -3.14
C ARG A 175 -26.29 -5.70 -1.81
N CYS A 176 -25.73 -6.17 -0.69
CA CYS A 176 -26.21 -5.82 0.65
C CYS A 176 -26.11 -4.32 0.90
N PHE A 177 -24.99 -3.70 0.51
CA PHE A 177 -24.84 -2.24 0.57
C PHE A 177 -25.84 -1.51 -0.33
N GLN A 178 -26.07 -2.01 -1.55
CA GLN A 178 -27.03 -1.43 -2.49
C GLN A 178 -28.47 -1.52 -1.99
N SER A 179 -28.89 -2.68 -1.48
CA SER A 179 -30.28 -2.94 -1.07
C SER A 179 -30.64 -2.34 0.29
N ALA A 180 -29.70 -2.37 1.24
CA ALA A 180 -30.00 -2.06 2.64
C ALA A 180 -29.31 -0.78 3.14
N GLY A 181 -28.18 -0.38 2.56
CA GLY A 181 -27.26 0.56 3.19
C GLY A 181 -27.07 1.90 2.51
N TRP A 182 -27.28 1.99 1.19
CA TRP A 182 -26.83 3.16 0.43
C TRP A 182 -27.48 4.47 0.89
N ALA A 183 -28.79 4.50 1.09
CA ALA A 183 -29.49 5.71 1.53
C ALA A 183 -29.02 6.19 2.91
N SER A 184 -28.72 5.25 3.81
CA SER A 184 -28.25 5.54 5.18
C SER A 184 -26.79 6.00 5.19
N LEU A 185 -25.94 5.38 4.37
CA LEU A 185 -24.58 5.85 4.11
C LEU A 185 -24.60 7.25 3.49
N GLN A 186 -25.45 7.48 2.49
CA GLN A 186 -25.56 8.78 1.82
C GLN A 186 -26.08 9.86 2.76
N GLN A 187 -27.02 9.55 3.65
CA GLN A 187 -27.47 10.48 4.69
C GLN A 187 -26.34 10.84 5.67
N TYR A 188 -25.50 9.86 6.03
CA TYR A 188 -24.34 10.08 6.89
C TYR A 188 -23.23 10.89 6.20
N ILE A 189 -22.92 10.56 4.94
CA ILE A 189 -21.90 11.25 4.14
C ILE A 189 -22.37 12.67 3.79
N GLY A 190 -23.63 12.81 3.38
CA GLY A 190 -24.24 14.05 2.91
C GLY A 190 -24.40 15.14 3.98
N TYR A 191 -24.16 14.81 5.25
CA TYR A 191 -23.99 15.82 6.31
C TYR A 191 -22.76 16.73 6.08
N ASP A 192 -21.89 16.38 5.14
CA ASP A 192 -20.64 17.10 4.85
C ASP A 192 -20.52 17.39 3.34
N ARG A 193 -20.76 18.65 2.95
CA ARG A 193 -20.75 19.09 1.55
C ARG A 193 -19.40 18.86 0.84
N SER A 194 -18.33 18.64 1.59
CA SER A 194 -16.98 18.40 1.06
C SER A 194 -16.78 17.00 0.48
N ASN A 195 -17.63 16.02 0.81
CA ASN A 195 -17.43 14.60 0.47
C ASN A 195 -18.44 14.03 -0.55
N THR A 196 -19.22 14.87 -1.23
CA THR A 196 -20.21 14.40 -2.20
C THR A 196 -19.56 13.66 -3.38
N ALA A 197 -18.38 14.12 -3.84
CA ALA A 197 -17.66 13.48 -4.94
C ALA A 197 -17.21 12.04 -4.59
N GLN A 198 -16.69 11.82 -3.38
CA GLN A 198 -16.31 10.48 -2.91
C GLN A 198 -17.54 9.57 -2.75
N ALA A 199 -18.67 10.14 -2.33
CA ALA A 199 -19.95 9.41 -2.27
C ALA A 199 -20.37 8.92 -3.66
N ASP A 200 -20.31 9.80 -4.66
CA ASP A 200 -20.69 9.45 -6.03
C ASP A 200 -19.73 8.42 -6.66
N GLU A 201 -18.43 8.52 -6.37
CA GLU A 201 -17.44 7.54 -6.79
C GLU A 201 -17.69 6.16 -6.17
N LEU A 202 -17.94 6.10 -4.86
CA LEU A 202 -18.27 4.86 -4.17
C LEU A 202 -19.57 4.25 -4.70
N LYS A 203 -20.57 5.09 -4.98
CA LYS A 203 -21.83 4.64 -5.61
C LYS A 203 -21.55 4.01 -6.96
N HIS A 204 -20.71 4.66 -7.77
CA HIS A 204 -20.35 4.16 -9.08
C HIS A 204 -19.63 2.82 -8.99
N CYS A 205 -18.73 2.63 -8.02
CA CYS A 205 -18.10 1.34 -7.76
C CYS A 205 -19.15 0.26 -7.40
N ILE A 206 -20.06 0.54 -6.47
CA ILE A 206 -21.11 -0.41 -6.07
C ILE A 206 -21.98 -0.78 -7.28
N ASP A 207 -22.45 0.21 -8.03
CA ASP A 207 -23.31 0.00 -9.21
C ASP A 207 -22.56 -0.76 -10.32
N PHE A 208 -21.27 -0.47 -10.53
CA PHE A 208 -20.42 -1.19 -11.48
C PHE A 208 -20.28 -2.67 -11.10
N TYR A 209 -19.97 -2.96 -9.83
CA TYR A 209 -19.84 -4.34 -9.37
C TYR A 209 -21.17 -5.10 -9.48
N CYS A 210 -22.26 -4.53 -8.98
CA CYS A 210 -23.59 -5.13 -9.09
C CYS A 210 -24.00 -5.39 -10.55
N GLY A 211 -23.80 -4.40 -11.43
CA GLY A 211 -24.15 -4.52 -12.85
C GLY A 211 -23.31 -5.54 -13.63
N THR A 212 -22.04 -5.73 -13.25
CA THR A 212 -21.17 -6.73 -13.88
C THR A 212 -21.66 -8.15 -13.59
N ILE A 213 -22.22 -8.39 -12.40
CA ILE A 213 -22.71 -9.71 -11.98
C ILE A 213 -24.04 -10.03 -12.67
N ASP A 214 -24.95 -9.07 -12.78
CA ASP A 214 -26.24 -9.29 -13.46
C ASP A 214 -26.05 -9.61 -14.95
N GLN A 215 -24.96 -9.11 -15.56
CA GLN A 215 -24.55 -9.50 -16.91
C GLN A 215 -23.96 -10.92 -17.00
N GLN A 216 -23.37 -11.45 -15.92
CA GLN A 216 -22.85 -12.82 -15.87
C GLN A 216 -23.94 -13.85 -15.50
N GLN A 217 -24.97 -13.45 -14.74
CA GLN A 217 -26.03 -14.35 -14.29
C GLN A 217 -27.22 -14.45 -15.25
N THR A 218 -27.30 -13.57 -16.26
CA THR A 218 -28.27 -13.72 -17.36
C THR A 218 -27.64 -14.53 -18.50
N PRO A 219 -28.09 -15.75 -18.80
CA PRO A 219 -27.66 -16.44 -20.01
C PRO A 219 -28.23 -15.68 -21.21
N LYS A 220 -27.46 -14.73 -21.73
CA LYS A 220 -27.81 -14.05 -22.97
C LYS A 220 -27.66 -15.05 -24.12
N SER A 221 -28.80 -15.60 -24.53
CA SER A 221 -29.06 -16.10 -25.89
C SER A 221 -28.86 -14.95 -26.90
N GLY A 222 -27.62 -14.54 -27.11
CA GLY A 222 -27.25 -13.44 -27.97
C GLY A 222 -25.83 -13.64 -28.47
N ARG A 223 -25.73 -14.10 -29.72
CA ARG A 223 -24.50 -14.29 -30.49
C ARG A 223 -23.51 -13.15 -30.22
N THR A 224 -22.36 -13.49 -29.63
CA THR A 224 -21.16 -12.66 -29.75
C THR A 224 -20.67 -12.75 -31.19
N GLU A 225 -20.56 -11.61 -31.87
CA GLU A 225 -19.82 -11.52 -33.13
C GLU A 225 -18.36 -11.86 -32.85
N ILE A 226 -17.94 -13.03 -33.29
CA ILE A 226 -16.56 -13.50 -33.19
C ILE A 226 -15.77 -12.85 -34.31
N ASP A 227 -14.61 -12.27 -33.96
CA ASP A 227 -13.68 -11.66 -34.91
C ASP A 227 -13.22 -12.71 -35.95
N PRO A 228 -13.43 -12.48 -37.26
CA PRO A 228 -13.15 -13.48 -38.30
C PRO A 228 -11.69 -13.96 -38.34
N ASP A 229 -10.74 -13.16 -37.88
CA ASP A 229 -9.32 -13.51 -37.88
C ASP A 229 -9.00 -14.58 -36.80
N THR A 230 -9.63 -14.51 -35.63
CA THR A 230 -9.47 -15.53 -34.57
C THR A 230 -10.18 -16.84 -34.89
N LEU A 231 -11.29 -16.77 -35.65
CA LEU A 231 -12.00 -17.94 -36.17
C LEU A 231 -11.15 -18.71 -37.19
N THR A 232 -10.32 -17.99 -37.95
CA THR A 232 -9.39 -18.56 -38.93
C THR A 232 -8.25 -19.30 -38.23
N GLU A 233 -7.71 -18.75 -37.14
CA GLU A 233 -6.63 -19.37 -36.37
C GLU A 233 -7.10 -20.63 -35.62
N ALA A 234 -8.27 -20.59 -34.98
CA ALA A 234 -8.85 -21.77 -34.31
C ALA A 234 -9.17 -22.90 -35.31
N SER A 235 -9.72 -22.55 -36.49
CA SER A 235 -9.98 -23.50 -37.57
C SER A 235 -8.70 -24.16 -38.09
N ASP A 236 -7.61 -23.39 -38.24
CA ASP A 236 -6.32 -23.92 -38.67
C ASP A 236 -5.67 -24.85 -37.64
N VAL A 237 -5.86 -24.59 -36.35
CA VAL A 237 -5.41 -25.46 -35.26
C VAL A 237 -6.15 -26.79 -35.28
N VAL A 238 -7.48 -26.78 -35.39
CA VAL A 238 -8.31 -27.99 -35.48
C VAL A 238 -7.98 -28.77 -36.76
N ARG A 239 -7.76 -28.10 -37.89
CA ARG A 239 -7.35 -28.71 -39.17
C ARG A 239 -5.98 -29.39 -39.06
N LYS A 240 -5.00 -28.74 -38.43
CA LYS A 240 -3.67 -29.33 -38.17
C LYS A 240 -3.75 -30.55 -37.24
N ALA A 241 -4.61 -30.51 -36.22
CA ALA A 241 -4.84 -31.65 -35.33
C ALA A 241 -5.46 -32.85 -36.07
N ARG A 242 -6.48 -32.63 -36.92
CA ARG A 242 -7.11 -33.67 -37.76
C ARG A 242 -6.14 -34.29 -38.78
N LEU A 243 -5.27 -33.49 -39.40
CA LEU A 243 -4.25 -34.00 -40.33
C LEU A 243 -3.24 -34.91 -39.64
N ARG A 244 -2.92 -34.63 -38.38
CA ARG A 244 -1.93 -35.40 -37.61
C ARG A 244 -2.51 -36.67 -36.98
N TYR A 245 -3.81 -36.65 -36.69
CA TYR A 245 -4.52 -37.77 -36.08
C TYR A 245 -5.84 -38.06 -36.82
N PRO A 246 -5.77 -38.68 -38.02
CA PRO A 246 -6.94 -38.87 -38.90
C PRO A 246 -8.02 -39.81 -38.31
N ASN A 247 -7.67 -40.58 -37.27
CA ASN A 247 -8.55 -41.56 -36.65
C ASN A 247 -9.23 -41.06 -35.36
N ILE A 248 -8.95 -39.83 -34.92
CA ILE A 248 -9.56 -39.27 -33.69
C ILE A 248 -10.81 -38.50 -34.07
N SER A 249 -11.94 -38.89 -33.49
CA SER A 249 -13.21 -38.18 -33.66
C SER A 249 -13.18 -36.80 -33.00
N VAL A 250 -13.99 -35.85 -33.48
CA VAL A 250 -14.15 -34.50 -32.89
C VAL A 250 -14.46 -34.60 -31.39
N ARG A 251 -15.28 -35.60 -31.03
CA ARG A 251 -15.69 -35.88 -29.65
C ARG A 251 -14.53 -36.35 -28.78
N GLU A 252 -13.67 -37.23 -29.30
CA GLU A 252 -12.45 -37.65 -28.59
C GLU A 252 -11.44 -36.50 -28.44
N LEU A 253 -11.34 -35.62 -29.43
CA LEU A 253 -10.51 -34.41 -29.37
C LEU A 253 -11.01 -33.44 -28.28
N SER A 254 -12.33 -33.23 -28.17
CA SER A 254 -12.92 -32.47 -27.07
C SER A 254 -12.62 -33.09 -25.71
N ASN A 255 -12.80 -34.41 -25.58
CA ASN A 255 -12.54 -35.13 -24.34
C ASN A 255 -11.07 -35.04 -23.90
N LEU A 256 -10.12 -35.03 -24.85
CA LEU A 256 -8.69 -34.87 -24.55
C LEU A 256 -8.34 -33.45 -24.06
N ILE A 257 -9.01 -32.43 -24.59
CA ILE A 257 -8.87 -31.04 -24.13
C ILE A 257 -9.46 -30.90 -22.72
N ASP A 258 -10.62 -31.49 -22.47
CA ASP A 258 -11.29 -31.45 -21.16
C ASP A 258 -10.55 -32.24 -20.08
N ALA A 259 -9.88 -33.34 -20.46
CA ALA A 259 -9.03 -34.11 -19.56
C ALA A 259 -7.70 -33.42 -19.21
N GLY A 260 -7.38 -32.28 -19.84
CA GLY A 260 -6.12 -31.55 -19.61
C GLY A 260 -4.88 -32.31 -20.11
N ASP A 261 -5.06 -33.35 -20.91
CA ASP A 261 -3.99 -34.25 -21.36
C ASP A 261 -3.27 -33.68 -22.60
N LEU A 262 -2.83 -32.41 -22.46
CA LEU A 262 -2.25 -31.58 -23.51
C LEU A 262 -0.89 -32.11 -24.00
N VAL A 263 -0.24 -33.03 -23.28
CA VAL A 263 1.03 -33.66 -23.66
C VAL A 263 0.89 -34.47 -24.97
N ARG A 264 -0.32 -34.94 -25.30
CA ARG A 264 -0.61 -35.69 -26.53
C ARG A 264 -0.96 -34.80 -27.72
N LEU A 265 -1.21 -33.52 -27.50
CA LEU A 265 -1.60 -32.56 -28.54
C LEU A 265 -0.48 -31.52 -28.75
N PRO A 266 -0.23 -31.07 -29.99
CA PRO A 266 0.74 -30.00 -30.26
C PRO A 266 0.16 -28.62 -29.91
N LEU A 267 -0.48 -28.51 -28.74
CA LEU A 267 -1.12 -27.31 -28.19
C LEU A 267 -0.38 -26.77 -26.97
N HIS A 268 0.80 -27.31 -26.64
CA HIS A 268 1.55 -26.96 -25.42
C HIS A 268 1.91 -25.47 -25.33
N ASN A 269 1.84 -24.71 -26.44
CA ASN A 269 2.10 -23.27 -26.47
C ASN A 269 0.83 -22.42 -26.65
N ALA A 270 -0.36 -23.02 -26.65
CA ALA A 270 -1.61 -22.27 -26.72
C ALA A 270 -1.94 -21.72 -25.32
N ASP A 271 -2.05 -20.39 -25.21
CA ASP A 271 -2.51 -19.76 -23.99
C ASP A 271 -3.93 -20.24 -23.62
N ARG A 272 -4.26 -20.16 -22.33
CA ARG A 272 -5.55 -20.63 -21.77
C ARG A 272 -6.77 -20.06 -22.53
N SER A 273 -6.66 -18.85 -23.07
CA SER A 273 -7.67 -18.23 -23.93
C SER A 273 -7.87 -18.99 -25.24
N GLY A 274 -6.78 -19.40 -25.91
CA GLY A 274 -6.84 -20.17 -27.17
C GLY A 274 -7.50 -21.54 -27.00
N LEU A 275 -7.28 -22.19 -25.85
CA LEU A 275 -7.93 -23.48 -25.55
C LEU A 275 -9.44 -23.35 -25.32
N GLU A 276 -9.90 -22.29 -24.63
CA GLU A 276 -11.33 -22.02 -24.49
C GLU A 276 -12.00 -21.69 -25.83
N TYR A 277 -11.29 -21.03 -26.75
CA TYR A 277 -11.79 -20.80 -28.12
C TYR A 277 -11.90 -22.09 -28.93
N VAL A 278 -10.90 -22.97 -28.86
CA VAL A 278 -10.96 -24.29 -29.52
C VAL A 278 -12.09 -25.13 -28.94
N ARG A 279 -12.32 -25.08 -27.62
CA ARG A 279 -13.46 -25.73 -26.98
C ARG A 279 -14.79 -25.20 -27.53
N HIS A 280 -14.97 -23.89 -27.59
CA HIS A 280 -16.18 -23.29 -28.15
C HIS A 280 -16.39 -23.66 -29.63
N PHE A 281 -15.31 -23.69 -30.43
CA PHE A 281 -15.36 -24.08 -31.84
C PHE A 281 -15.79 -25.55 -32.02
N LEU A 282 -15.18 -26.48 -31.28
CA LEU A 282 -15.53 -27.90 -31.33
C LEU A 282 -16.98 -28.13 -30.87
N GLN A 283 -17.43 -27.39 -29.86
CA GLN A 283 -18.82 -27.43 -29.40
C GLN A 283 -19.78 -26.96 -30.50
N THR A 284 -19.45 -25.85 -31.20
CA THR A 284 -20.26 -25.40 -32.34
C THR A 284 -20.23 -26.38 -33.52
N GLU A 285 -19.12 -27.07 -33.78
CA GLU A 285 -19.04 -28.08 -34.85
C GLU A 285 -19.91 -29.31 -34.52
N LEU A 286 -19.89 -29.76 -33.26
CA LEU A 286 -20.76 -30.84 -32.75
C LEU A 286 -22.26 -30.49 -32.81
N ASP A 287 -22.60 -29.21 -32.62
CA ASP A 287 -23.99 -28.74 -32.68
C ASP A 287 -24.49 -28.55 -34.13
N THR A 288 -23.59 -28.54 -35.14
CA THR A 288 -23.91 -28.24 -36.55
C THR A 288 -24.17 -29.45 -37.46
N ASP A 289 -24.45 -30.65 -36.94
CA ASP A 289 -24.94 -31.79 -37.75
C ASP A 289 -26.37 -31.60 -38.34
N SER A 290 -26.81 -30.35 -38.54
CA SER A 290 -28.04 -29.99 -39.26
C SER A 290 -27.75 -28.98 -40.39
N PRO A 291 -28.23 -29.21 -41.63
CA PRO A 291 -27.68 -28.55 -42.81
C PRO A 291 -28.36 -27.21 -43.08
N LEU A 292 -27.68 -26.08 -42.87
CA LEU A 292 -28.09 -24.80 -43.44
C LEU A 292 -26.93 -24.00 -44.05
N ARG A 293 -27.10 -23.73 -45.35
CA ARG A 293 -26.24 -22.97 -46.26
C ARG A 293 -26.09 -21.51 -45.82
N LEU A 294 -24.85 -21.02 -45.71
CA LEU A 294 -24.58 -19.58 -45.58
C LEU A 294 -24.60 -18.89 -46.95
N ARG A 295 -25.50 -17.91 -47.08
CA ARG A 295 -25.55 -16.93 -48.18
C ARG A 295 -24.75 -15.69 -47.75
N ARG A 296 -23.73 -15.35 -48.53
CA ARG A 296 -22.89 -14.16 -48.37
C ARG A 296 -23.70 -12.90 -48.74
N GLN A 297 -23.83 -11.93 -47.84
CA GLN A 297 -24.20 -10.57 -48.18
C GLN A 297 -23.18 -9.60 -47.59
N THR A 298 -22.66 -8.77 -48.47
CA THR A 298 -21.77 -7.63 -48.19
C THR A 298 -22.63 -6.37 -48.03
N SER A 299 -22.48 -5.62 -46.95
CA SER A 299 -22.85 -4.20 -46.93
C SER A 299 -21.89 -3.41 -46.06
N SER A 300 -21.31 -2.41 -46.70
CA SER A 300 -20.44 -1.36 -46.21
C SER A 300 -21.16 -0.34 -45.33
N GLU A 301 -20.55 0.11 -44.23
CA GLU A 301 -20.71 1.49 -43.71
C GLU A 301 -19.47 1.95 -42.91
N PRO A 302 -18.98 3.20 -43.05
CA PRO A 302 -17.76 3.70 -42.38
C PRO A 302 -18.02 4.49 -41.07
N SER A 303 -19.25 4.46 -40.55
CA SER A 303 -19.73 5.35 -39.48
C SER A 303 -19.16 5.02 -38.09
N HIS A 304 -18.70 3.78 -37.87
CA HIS A 304 -18.32 3.27 -36.54
C HIS A 304 -16.89 3.66 -36.10
N LEU A 305 -15.99 3.97 -37.04
CA LEU A 305 -14.58 4.27 -36.73
C LEU A 305 -14.36 5.70 -36.22
N LEU A 306 -15.23 6.65 -36.59
CA LEU A 306 -15.18 8.03 -36.12
C LEU A 306 -15.66 8.17 -34.67
N ALA A 307 -16.68 7.40 -34.27
CA ALA A 307 -17.19 7.39 -32.90
C ALA A 307 -16.15 6.85 -31.90
N ASN A 308 -15.40 5.81 -32.27
CA ASN A 308 -14.40 5.21 -31.40
C ASN A 308 -13.15 6.08 -31.21
N LYS A 309 -12.74 6.83 -32.24
CA LYS A 309 -11.64 7.81 -32.11
C LYS A 309 -12.03 8.99 -31.22
N TYR A 310 -13.27 9.46 -31.33
CA TYR A 310 -13.77 10.56 -30.50
C TYR A 310 -13.90 10.15 -29.02
N LEU A 311 -14.37 8.93 -28.76
CA LEU A 311 -14.48 8.40 -27.40
C LEU A 311 -13.10 8.20 -26.75
N LYS A 312 -12.14 7.65 -27.50
CA LYS A 312 -10.77 7.44 -27.01
C LYS A 312 -10.04 8.76 -26.74
N ALA A 313 -10.21 9.76 -27.61
CA ALA A 313 -9.67 11.10 -27.38
C ALA A 313 -10.30 11.77 -26.15
N LYS A 314 -11.61 11.57 -25.93
CA LYS A 314 -12.32 12.15 -24.80
C LYS A 314 -11.98 11.49 -23.45
N ILE A 315 -11.73 10.18 -23.45
CA ILE A 315 -11.22 9.47 -22.25
C ILE A 315 -9.80 9.93 -21.92
N LEU A 316 -8.93 10.08 -22.93
CA LEU A 316 -7.56 10.58 -22.71
C LEU A 316 -7.53 12.04 -22.23
N SER A 317 -8.46 12.88 -22.67
CA SER A 317 -8.56 14.27 -22.17
C SER A 317 -9.16 14.38 -20.77
N LEU A 318 -9.96 13.42 -20.33
CA LEU A 318 -10.53 13.37 -18.97
C LEU A 318 -9.53 12.80 -17.94
N ALA A 319 -8.49 12.10 -18.39
CA ALA A 319 -7.45 11.54 -17.54
C ALA A 319 -6.25 12.49 -17.35
N PHE A 320 -6.23 13.64 -18.04
CA PHE A 320 -5.16 14.64 -17.96
C PHE A 320 -5.77 15.93 -17.39
N ASP A 321 -5.64 16.13 -16.08
CA ASP A 321 -6.04 17.38 -15.42
C ASP A 321 -4.80 18.30 -15.37
N PRO A 322 -4.75 19.38 -16.18
CA PRO A 322 -3.57 20.24 -16.28
C PRO A 322 -3.37 21.14 -15.04
N ASP A 323 -4.30 21.15 -14.09
CA ASP A 323 -4.18 21.86 -12.80
C ASP A 323 -3.80 20.93 -11.63
N ASP A 324 -3.64 19.61 -11.86
CA ASP A 324 -3.12 18.63 -10.88
C ASP A 324 -1.57 18.64 -10.86
N ASP A 325 -1.02 19.85 -10.91
CA ASP A 325 0.40 20.17 -10.74
C ASP A 325 0.59 20.65 -9.28
N GLU A 326 -0.05 19.95 -8.33
CA GLU A 326 0.28 20.10 -6.92
C GLU A 326 1.75 19.73 -6.75
N LEU A 327 2.56 20.73 -6.36
CA LEU A 327 3.94 20.52 -5.93
C LEU A 327 3.93 19.44 -4.86
N ASP A 328 4.43 18.26 -5.22
CA ASP A 328 4.49 17.10 -4.36
C ASP A 328 5.31 17.42 -3.10
N ASP A 329 4.61 17.70 -1.99
CA ASP A 329 5.16 17.95 -0.64
C ASP A 329 6.06 16.81 -0.12
N THR A 330 6.13 15.70 -0.86
CA THR A 330 7.03 14.56 -0.62
C THR A 330 8.52 14.94 -0.71
N TYR A 331 8.88 16.09 -1.29
CA TYR A 331 10.28 16.52 -1.42
C TYR A 331 10.79 17.56 -0.41
N GLU A 332 9.97 18.13 0.49
CA GLU A 332 10.46 19.09 1.49
C GLU A 332 10.66 18.52 2.91
N SER A 333 10.10 17.35 3.25
CA SER A 333 10.16 16.81 4.62
C SER A 333 11.15 15.64 4.84
N SER A 334 11.77 15.10 3.79
CA SER A 334 12.66 13.92 3.90
C SER A 334 14.14 14.22 4.15
N THR A 335 14.53 15.49 4.31
CA THR A 335 15.94 15.88 4.40
C THR A 335 16.64 15.60 5.74
N VAL A 336 15.91 15.26 6.82
CA VAL A 336 16.55 15.17 8.15
C VAL A 336 16.56 13.76 8.78
N THR A 337 15.72 12.81 8.36
CA THR A 337 15.62 11.50 9.04
C THR A 337 15.73 10.25 8.16
N MET A 338 15.55 10.33 6.82
CA MET A 338 15.88 9.20 5.92
C MET A 338 17.38 8.99 5.74
N VAL A 339 18.19 10.00 6.09
CA VAL A 339 19.65 9.97 5.93
C VAL A 339 20.31 8.91 6.82
N GLN A 340 19.72 8.45 7.92
CA GLN A 340 20.39 7.45 8.79
C GLN A 340 20.07 5.98 8.49
N SER A 341 18.93 5.67 7.87
CA SER A 341 18.55 4.27 7.60
C SER A 341 19.09 3.75 6.26
N GLU A 342 19.29 4.62 5.28
CA GLU A 342 19.91 4.24 3.99
C GLU A 342 21.45 4.17 4.07
N PHE A 343 22.07 4.76 5.10
CA PHE A 343 23.51 4.63 5.35
C PHE A 343 23.94 3.17 5.63
N LYS A 344 23.00 2.30 6.00
CA LYS A 344 23.27 0.90 6.37
C LYS A 344 23.21 -0.09 5.21
N ALA A 345 22.89 0.35 4.00
CA ALA A 345 22.89 -0.50 2.80
C ALA A 345 23.66 0.13 1.64
N LEU A 346 24.71 0.91 1.93
CA LEU A 346 25.79 1.00 0.95
C LEU A 346 26.29 -0.41 0.72
N SER A 347 26.08 -0.95 -0.47
CA SER A 347 26.56 -2.28 -0.83
C SER A 347 28.04 -2.36 -0.50
N GLU A 348 28.52 -3.48 0.06
CA GLU A 348 29.95 -3.69 0.35
C GLU A 348 30.81 -3.39 -0.89
N MET A 349 30.25 -3.63 -2.08
CA MET A 349 30.81 -3.25 -3.37
C MET A 349 31.03 -1.73 -3.52
N ASP A 350 30.04 -0.91 -3.16
CA ASP A 350 30.13 0.56 -3.25
C ASP A 350 31.25 1.09 -2.35
N ALA A 351 31.44 0.47 -1.18
CA ALA A 351 32.47 0.87 -0.24
C ALA A 351 33.89 0.56 -0.73
N LEU A 352 34.07 -0.51 -1.50
CA LEU A 352 35.36 -0.87 -2.09
C LEU A 352 35.66 -0.13 -3.40
N LEU A 353 34.64 0.17 -4.21
CA LEU A 353 34.81 0.79 -5.52
C LEU A 353 34.93 2.31 -5.46
N PHE A 354 34.20 2.98 -4.58
CA PHE A 354 34.14 4.44 -4.54
C PHE A 354 35.50 5.12 -4.27
N PRO A 355 36.33 4.66 -3.30
CA PRO A 355 37.65 5.26 -3.08
C PRO A 355 38.57 5.14 -4.30
N VAL A 356 38.54 3.99 -4.98
CA VAL A 356 39.35 3.74 -6.18
C VAL A 356 38.88 4.61 -7.35
N TRP A 357 37.57 4.75 -7.51
CA TRP A 357 36.97 5.63 -8.53
C TRP A 357 37.33 7.09 -8.31
N LYS A 358 37.37 7.57 -7.06
CA LYS A 358 37.74 8.94 -6.71
C LYS A 358 39.21 9.26 -7.05
N ILE A 359 40.11 8.28 -6.91
CA ILE A 359 41.53 8.42 -7.23
C ILE A 359 41.78 8.27 -8.73
N SER A 360 41.11 7.32 -9.40
CA SER A 360 41.39 6.94 -10.78
C SER A 360 40.13 6.54 -11.54
N PRO A 361 39.31 7.51 -11.98
CA PRO A 361 38.07 7.21 -12.70
C PRO A 361 38.33 6.56 -14.07
N ASP A 362 39.51 6.75 -14.64
CA ASP A 362 39.92 6.14 -15.92
C ASP A 362 40.07 4.62 -15.83
N LEU A 363 40.30 4.07 -14.64
CA LEU A 363 40.32 2.61 -14.46
C LEU A 363 38.97 1.99 -14.80
N PHE A 364 37.86 2.72 -14.67
CA PHE A 364 36.51 2.22 -14.92
C PHE A 364 36.09 2.26 -16.39
N LYS A 365 36.90 2.85 -17.29
CA LYS A 365 36.63 2.87 -18.74
C LYS A 365 36.93 1.53 -19.41
N ARG A 366 36.25 1.26 -20.54
CA ARG A 366 36.44 0.06 -21.39
C ARG A 366 37.89 -0.15 -21.85
N THR A 367 38.62 0.93 -22.08
CA THR A 367 40.03 0.89 -22.51
C THR A 367 40.96 0.29 -21.47
N SER A 368 40.56 0.32 -20.20
CA SER A 368 41.38 -0.09 -19.05
C SER A 368 41.13 -1.54 -18.63
N ARG A 369 40.32 -2.31 -19.36
CA ARG A 369 40.02 -3.73 -19.04
C ARG A 369 41.26 -4.62 -18.91
N ARG A 370 42.36 -4.27 -19.59
CA ARG A 370 43.60 -5.04 -19.61
C ARG A 370 44.69 -4.50 -18.67
N THR A 371 44.44 -3.40 -17.96
CA THR A 371 45.45 -2.87 -17.04
C THR A 371 45.55 -3.76 -15.80
N LYS A 372 46.77 -3.91 -15.28
CA LYS A 372 47.02 -4.76 -14.11
C LYS A 372 46.20 -4.32 -12.89
N GLU A 373 46.12 -3.02 -12.66
CA GLU A 373 45.33 -2.42 -11.56
C GLU A 373 43.84 -2.76 -11.64
N ARG A 374 43.29 -2.86 -12.87
CA ARG A 374 41.89 -3.25 -13.07
C ARG A 374 41.67 -4.73 -12.77
N LEU A 375 42.60 -5.60 -13.17
CA LEU A 375 42.51 -7.04 -12.88
C LEU A 375 42.59 -7.29 -11.37
N GLU A 376 43.47 -6.59 -10.66
CA GLU A 376 43.58 -6.67 -9.19
C GLU A 376 42.30 -6.17 -8.50
N LEU A 377 41.69 -5.09 -9.00
CA LEU A 377 40.40 -4.60 -8.49
C LEU A 377 39.27 -5.60 -8.74
N GLN A 378 39.27 -6.25 -9.91
CA GLN A 378 38.29 -7.25 -10.30
C GLN A 378 38.38 -8.48 -9.39
N GLU A 379 39.59 -8.98 -9.14
CA GLU A 379 39.84 -10.10 -8.24
C GLU A 379 39.42 -9.79 -6.80
N ARG A 380 39.64 -8.54 -6.34
CA ARG A 380 39.28 -8.13 -4.97
C ARG A 380 37.78 -8.03 -4.74
N VAL A 381 37.01 -7.64 -5.75
CA VAL A 381 35.56 -7.39 -5.63
C VAL A 381 34.74 -8.58 -6.14
N ASP A 382 35.36 -9.54 -6.82
CA ASP A 382 34.73 -10.74 -7.41
C ASP A 382 33.54 -10.40 -8.32
N VAL A 383 33.75 -9.44 -9.22
CA VAL A 383 32.72 -8.95 -10.15
C VAL A 383 33.21 -8.94 -11.58
N ASP A 384 32.29 -9.09 -12.53
CA ASP A 384 32.60 -9.01 -13.95
C ASP A 384 33.06 -7.60 -14.38
N PRO A 385 33.94 -7.50 -15.39
CA PRO A 385 34.48 -6.22 -15.83
C PRO A 385 33.39 -5.30 -16.41
N GLU A 386 32.31 -5.86 -16.93
CA GLU A 386 31.15 -5.13 -17.44
C GLU A 386 30.32 -4.51 -16.31
N LEU A 387 30.25 -5.19 -15.16
CA LEU A 387 29.55 -4.70 -13.98
C LEU A 387 30.27 -3.48 -13.39
N LEU A 388 31.61 -3.52 -13.33
CA LEU A 388 32.43 -2.37 -12.92
C LEU A 388 32.22 -1.15 -13.83
N GLU A 389 32.12 -1.36 -15.14
CA GLU A 389 31.79 -0.30 -16.10
C GLU A 389 30.37 0.24 -15.89
N GLY A 390 29.39 -0.65 -15.77
CA GLY A 390 27.99 -0.31 -15.55
C GLY A 390 27.83 0.51 -14.26
N TRP A 391 28.54 0.12 -13.20
CA TRP A 391 28.55 0.81 -11.93
C TRP A 391 29.08 2.26 -12.05
N ALA A 392 30.21 2.46 -12.73
CA ALA A 392 30.77 3.80 -12.93
C ALA A 392 29.86 4.69 -13.80
N VAL A 393 29.20 4.12 -14.81
CA VAL A 393 28.22 4.83 -15.64
C VAL A 393 26.98 5.21 -14.83
N MET A 394 26.48 4.30 -13.99
CA MET A 394 25.36 4.58 -13.07
C MET A 394 25.73 5.70 -12.10
N LEU A 395 26.93 5.68 -11.53
CA LEU A 395 27.38 6.71 -10.60
C LEU A 395 27.46 8.11 -11.25
N GLN A 396 27.80 8.19 -12.54
CA GLN A 396 27.81 9.45 -13.29
C GLN A 396 26.40 9.96 -13.62
N ARG A 397 25.44 9.06 -13.83
CA ARG A 397 24.04 9.40 -14.12
C ARG A 397 23.29 9.83 -12.86
N ASP A 398 23.50 9.12 -11.77
CA ASP A 398 22.80 9.33 -10.51
C ASP A 398 23.58 10.27 -9.59
N ARG A 399 23.43 11.59 -9.81
CA ARG A 399 24.08 12.63 -8.99
C ARG A 399 23.75 12.53 -7.49
N THR A 400 22.55 12.06 -7.16
CA THR A 400 22.12 11.84 -5.77
C THR A 400 22.93 10.73 -5.10
N ARG A 401 23.16 9.62 -5.80
CA ARG A 401 24.00 8.52 -5.32
C ARG A 401 25.46 8.95 -5.16
N LEU A 402 25.98 9.74 -6.10
CA LEU A 402 27.31 10.33 -6.01
C LEU A 402 27.46 11.24 -4.78
N SER A 403 26.48 12.13 -4.53
CA SER A 403 26.49 12.99 -3.34
C SER A 403 26.50 12.15 -2.06
N ARG A 404 25.62 11.15 -1.96
CA ARG A 404 25.53 10.27 -0.78
C ARG A 404 26.84 9.52 -0.51
N LEU A 405 27.47 8.97 -1.55
CA LEU A 405 28.78 8.32 -1.41
C LEU A 405 29.87 9.33 -1.04
N THR A 406 29.86 10.52 -1.65
CA THR A 406 30.81 11.57 -1.30
C THR A 406 30.66 11.97 0.16
N ASP A 407 29.44 12.14 0.67
CA ASP A 407 29.16 12.50 2.06
C ASP A 407 29.54 11.38 3.02
N ALA A 408 29.23 10.12 2.66
CA ALA A 408 29.59 8.94 3.47
C ALA A 408 31.12 8.76 3.59
N PHE A 409 31.88 9.07 2.52
CA PHE A 409 33.33 8.96 2.47
C PHE A 409 34.08 10.29 2.69
N ALA A 410 33.38 11.40 2.91
CA ALA A 410 34.01 12.68 3.28
C ALA A 410 34.37 12.73 4.77
N PHE A 411 33.78 11.85 5.58
CA PHE A 411 34.09 11.74 6.99
C PHE A 411 35.28 10.80 7.20
N ASP A 412 36.50 11.35 7.14
CA ASP A 412 37.76 10.62 7.38
C ASP A 412 37.97 10.17 8.85
N GLY A 413 36.97 10.37 9.73
CA GLY A 413 37.03 9.96 11.13
C GLY A 413 38.08 10.69 11.98
N THR A 414 38.90 11.55 11.38
CA THR A 414 39.79 12.46 12.08
C THR A 414 38.97 13.56 12.73
N GLN A 415 38.41 13.29 13.91
CA GLN A 415 37.99 14.36 14.80
C GLN A 415 39.22 15.25 15.03
N PRO A 416 39.15 16.56 14.72
CA PRO A 416 40.18 17.48 15.17
C PRO A 416 40.25 17.33 16.68
N VAL A 417 41.43 17.01 17.20
CA VAL A 417 41.66 16.87 18.65
C VAL A 417 41.30 18.21 19.29
N VAL A 418 40.07 18.31 19.79
CA VAL A 418 39.62 19.49 20.51
C VAL A 418 40.40 19.47 21.81
N ALA A 419 41.34 20.42 21.96
CA ALA A 419 42.11 20.55 23.18
C ALA A 419 41.14 20.66 24.37
N SER A 420 41.29 19.77 25.36
CA SER A 420 40.47 19.74 26.58
C SER A 420 40.41 21.13 27.22
N THR A 421 39.31 21.85 27.03
CA THR A 421 39.04 23.09 27.75
C THR A 421 38.64 22.72 29.17
N LYS A 422 39.64 22.68 30.07
CA LYS A 422 39.38 22.60 31.51
C LYS A 422 38.60 23.84 31.91
N PHE A 423 37.30 23.65 32.20
CA PHE A 423 36.47 24.68 32.78
C PHE A 423 36.92 24.93 34.22
N SER A 424 37.82 25.90 34.43
CA SER A 424 38.19 26.36 35.77
C SER A 424 37.16 27.37 36.25
N ALA A 425 36.26 26.93 37.13
CA ALA A 425 35.40 27.81 37.89
C ALA A 425 36.26 28.65 38.84
N ALA A 426 36.38 29.94 38.55
CA ALA A 426 37.03 30.90 39.44
C ALA A 426 36.25 30.96 40.77
N LYS A 427 36.88 30.47 41.82
CA LYS A 427 36.40 30.50 43.19
C LYS A 427 36.99 31.73 43.87
N ASP A 428 36.31 32.87 43.75
CA ASP A 428 36.63 34.05 44.55
C ASP A 428 35.89 33.96 45.89
N SER A 429 36.68 33.89 46.96
CA SER A 429 36.30 34.02 48.37
C SER A 429 37.35 34.95 48.97
N THR A 430 37.04 36.08 49.61
CA THR A 430 36.62 36.23 51.03
C THR A 430 36.81 37.72 51.34
N SER A 431 35.85 38.49 51.88
CA SER A 431 35.68 38.92 53.29
C SER A 431 34.87 40.22 53.21
N SER A 432 33.86 40.55 54.01
CA SER A 432 33.87 40.66 55.48
C SER A 432 32.45 40.81 56.03
N GLU A 433 32.25 40.33 57.25
CA GLU A 433 31.10 40.52 58.14
C GLU A 433 30.66 41.98 58.31
N THR A 434 29.35 42.23 58.51
CA THR A 434 28.74 42.91 59.69
C THR A 434 27.21 43.01 59.46
N PRO A 435 26.33 42.61 60.41
CA PRO A 435 24.88 42.82 60.31
C PRO A 435 24.39 43.96 61.22
N PRO A 436 23.35 44.71 60.80
CA PRO A 436 22.31 45.15 61.76
C PRO A 436 20.86 45.05 61.20
N PRO A 437 19.83 45.29 62.05
CA PRO A 437 18.57 44.56 62.03
C PRO A 437 17.32 45.40 61.65
N ARG A 438 16.13 44.74 61.63
CA ARG A 438 14.75 45.29 61.65
C ARG A 438 14.34 46.01 60.33
N SER A 439 13.11 46.08 59.84
CA SER A 439 11.74 45.84 60.31
C SER A 439 10.78 45.92 59.10
N ARG A 440 9.68 45.15 59.15
CA ARG A 440 8.27 45.51 58.82
C ARG A 440 7.98 46.76 57.94
N HIS A 441 7.29 46.53 56.81
CA HIS A 441 6.12 47.23 56.20
C HIS A 441 6.04 46.74 54.73
N GLU A 442 4.97 46.09 54.25
CA GLU A 442 3.63 46.58 53.90
C GLU A 442 3.62 47.71 52.85
N SER A 443 2.61 47.65 51.95
CA SER A 443 2.26 48.53 50.82
C SER A 443 3.01 48.25 49.51
N ASP A 444 2.37 47.73 48.47
CA ASP A 444 1.32 48.28 47.59
C ASP A 444 1.87 48.97 46.34
N LEU A 445 1.17 48.73 45.24
CA LEU A 445 1.12 49.53 44.01
C LEU A 445 2.37 49.53 43.09
N SER A 446 2.16 49.03 41.88
CA SER A 446 2.01 49.88 40.69
C SER A 446 2.52 49.18 39.44
N THR A 447 1.59 48.54 38.75
CA THR A 447 1.62 48.39 37.30
C THR A 447 1.63 49.76 36.64
N ASN A 448 2.70 50.11 35.92
CA ASN A 448 2.59 50.96 34.75
C ASN A 448 3.81 50.89 33.83
N VAL A 449 3.56 50.37 32.63
CA VAL A 449 3.79 51.04 31.35
C VAL A 449 5.19 51.65 31.11
N ARG A 450 5.88 51.09 30.11
CA ARG A 450 6.37 51.91 28.98
C ARG A 450 6.54 51.13 27.68
N PRO A 451 6.18 51.73 26.53
CA PRO A 451 6.19 51.11 25.21
C PRO A 451 7.49 51.44 24.45
N ARG A 452 7.84 50.57 23.49
CA ARG A 452 8.89 50.77 22.48
C ARG A 452 8.40 50.00 21.25
N GLY A 453 8.16 50.54 20.07
CA GLY A 453 8.56 51.81 19.47
C GLY A 453 9.05 51.49 18.05
N GLY A 454 8.28 51.93 17.04
CA GLY A 454 8.78 52.38 15.73
C GLY A 454 9.23 51.34 14.70
N GLY A 455 8.60 51.35 13.53
CA GLY A 455 9.06 50.57 12.36
C GLY A 455 8.22 50.76 11.11
N THR A 456 8.00 52.00 10.70
CA THR A 456 7.36 52.42 9.45
C THR A 456 8.25 52.05 8.24
N SER A 457 7.70 51.43 7.20
CA SER A 457 8.27 51.51 5.85
C SER A 457 7.16 51.45 4.79
N GLN A 458 6.83 52.62 4.27
CA GLN A 458 6.15 52.79 2.99
C GLN A 458 7.18 52.66 1.87
N ARG A 459 6.90 51.88 0.80
CA ARG A 459 7.47 52.22 -0.51
C ARG A 459 6.61 51.76 -1.70
N SER A 460 5.96 52.76 -2.29
CA SER A 460 5.96 53.10 -3.72
C SER A 460 5.36 52.12 -4.74
N SER A 461 4.13 52.44 -5.09
CA SER A 461 3.52 52.43 -6.43
C SER A 461 4.47 52.74 -7.60
N ARG A 462 4.38 51.95 -8.68
CA ARG A 462 4.68 52.40 -10.05
C ARG A 462 3.45 52.27 -10.94
N LYS A 463 3.09 53.40 -11.55
CA LYS A 463 2.02 53.62 -12.52
C LYS A 463 2.39 53.03 -13.89
N ALA A 464 1.40 52.43 -14.55
CA ALA A 464 1.36 52.22 -16.00
C ALA A 464 0.84 53.48 -16.71
N LYS A 465 1.36 53.77 -17.91
CA LYS A 465 0.83 54.79 -18.83
C LYS A 465 1.03 54.34 -20.29
N THR A 466 -0.07 53.85 -20.88
CA THR A 466 -0.72 54.23 -22.15
C THR A 466 0.10 54.62 -23.40
N GLN A 467 -0.21 53.88 -24.49
CA GLN A 467 -0.32 54.20 -25.94
C GLN A 467 0.72 55.08 -26.64
N ARG A 468 1.26 54.54 -27.74
CA ARG A 468 0.85 54.95 -29.10
C ARG A 468 1.03 53.80 -30.09
#